data_AF-A0A1H7JRK8-F1
#
_entry.id   AF-A0A1H7JRK8-F1
#
_cell.length_a   1.000
_cell.length_b   1.000
_cell.length_c   1.000
_cell.angle_alpha   90.00
_cell.angle_beta   90.00
_cell.angle_gamma   90.00
#
_symmetry.space_group_name_H-M   'P 1'
#
loop_
_entity.id
_entity.type
_entity.pdbx_description
1 polymer ?
#
loop_
_entity_poly.entity_id
_entity_poly.type
_entity_poly.pdbx_seq_one_letter_code
_entity_poly.pdbx_strand_id
1 'polypeptide(L)'
;MSILALILLIGIPMAVMQILYRLYDPDGEKTLALAEKLPVLMGRKFLIQIITPLLFIVVFGLISVLLHIPIAVFYVVCGLAIGIINGMAVTLMYHGDKK
;
A
#
# COMPACT_ATOMS: atom_id res chain seq x y z
N MET A 1 0.17 -23.39 2.27
CA MET A 1 1.34 -22.49 2.35
C MET A 1 1.81 -22.40 3.79
N SER A 2 3.13 -22.35 4.02
CA SER A 2 3.67 -22.11 5.36
C SER A 2 3.61 -20.61 5.70
N ILE A 3 3.57 -20.29 6.99
CA ILE A 3 3.65 -18.90 7.49
C ILE A 3 4.92 -18.22 6.95
N LEU A 4 6.03 -18.96 6.89
CA LEU A 4 7.29 -18.50 6.30
C LEU A 4 7.11 -18.01 4.86
N ALA A 5 6.36 -18.74 4.03
CA ALA A 5 6.10 -18.35 2.65
C ALA A 5 5.28 -17.06 2.55
N LEU A 6 4.33 -16.82 3.45
CA LEU A 6 3.57 -15.57 3.49
C LEU A 6 4.44 -14.38 3.91
N ILE A 7 5.34 -14.58 4.87
CA ILE A 7 6.31 -13.55 5.27
C ILE A 7 7.22 -13.21 4.08
N LEU A 8 7.74 -14.22 3.39
CA LEU A 8 8.64 -14.03 2.24
C LEU A 8 7.94 -13.38 1.05
N LEU A 9 6.71 -13.81 0.73
CA LEU A 9 6.01 -13.40 -0.49
C LEU A 9 5.14 -12.16 -0.31
N ILE A 10 4.76 -11.79 0.91
CA ILE A 10 3.95 -10.60 1.19
C ILE A 10 4.71 -9.64 2.10
N GLY A 11 5.18 -10.13 3.25
CA GLY A 11 5.79 -9.30 4.29
C GLY A 11 7.05 -8.59 3.81
N ILE A 12 7.99 -9.30 3.20
CA ILE A 12 9.23 -8.71 2.69
C ILE A 12 8.95 -7.70 1.57
N PRO A 13 8.19 -8.03 0.49
CA PRO A 13 7.84 -7.06 -0.54
C PRO A 13 7.15 -5.81 0.01
N MET A 14 6.24 -5.98 0.98
CA MET A 14 5.58 -4.86 1.65
C MET A 14 6.57 -3.96 2.38
N ALA A 15 7.45 -4.54 3.21
CA ALA A 15 8.45 -3.79 3.94
C ALA A 15 9.42 -3.06 3.00
N VAL A 16 9.88 -3.73 1.93
CA VAL A 16 10.75 -3.13 0.92
C VAL A 16 10.07 -1.93 0.27
N MET A 17 8.83 -2.05 -0.19
CA MET A 17 8.13 -0.92 -0.81
C MET A 17 7.85 0.21 0.16
N GLN A 18 7.55 -0.10 1.41
CA GLN A 18 7.34 0.92 2.43
C GLN A 18 8.63 1.71 2.72
N ILE A 19 9.77 1.03 2.76
CA ILE A 19 11.09 1.69 2.89
C ILE A 19 11.38 2.52 1.64
N LEU A 20 11.21 1.98 0.44
CA LEU A 20 11.42 2.70 -0.82
C LEU A 20 10.54 3.94 -0.92
N TYR A 21 9.28 3.84 -0.49
CA TYR A 21 8.36 4.98 -0.44
C TYR A 21 8.90 6.09 0.46
N ARG A 22 9.38 5.71 1.65
CA ARG A 22 9.93 6.66 2.63
C ARG A 22 11.25 7.30 2.16
N LEU A 23 12.05 6.58 1.38
CA LEU A 23 13.24 7.15 0.74
C LEU A 23 12.88 8.10 -0.41
N TYR A 24 11.77 7.83 -1.11
CA TYR A 24 11.30 8.66 -2.23
C TYR A 24 10.63 9.97 -1.78
N ASP A 25 9.93 9.94 -0.64
CA ASP A 25 9.23 11.09 -0.06
C ASP A 25 9.48 11.20 1.46
N PRO A 26 10.73 11.53 1.86
CA PRO A 26 11.13 11.54 3.27
C PRO A 26 10.39 12.60 4.10
N ASP A 27 10.16 13.79 3.52
CA ASP A 27 9.50 14.92 4.17
C ASP A 27 7.97 14.92 3.97
N GLY A 28 7.46 14.00 3.13
CA GLY A 28 6.04 13.85 2.87
C GLY A 28 5.42 14.94 2.01
N GLU A 29 6.21 15.87 1.47
CA GLU A 29 5.72 17.00 0.65
C GLU A 29 4.94 16.53 -0.57
N LYS A 30 5.40 15.47 -1.25
CA LYS A 30 4.72 14.95 -2.44
C LYS A 30 3.40 14.29 -2.06
N THR A 31 3.40 13.53 -0.96
CA THR A 31 2.20 12.87 -0.44
C THR A 31 1.15 13.91 -0.01
N LEU A 32 1.58 15.01 0.63
CA LEU A 32 0.70 16.10 1.03
C LEU A 32 0.14 16.86 -0.18
N ALA A 33 0.97 17.18 -1.17
CA ALA A 33 0.52 17.81 -2.41
C ALA A 33 -0.50 16.95 -3.17
N LEU A 34 -0.34 15.62 -3.12
CA LEU A 34 -1.32 14.68 -3.67
C LEU A 34 -2.62 14.69 -2.84
N ALA A 35 -2.52 14.75 -1.52
CA ALA A 35 -3.68 14.79 -0.63
C ALA A 35 -4.46 16.12 -0.70
N GLU A 36 -3.81 17.23 -1.05
CA GLU A 36 -4.49 18.49 -1.36
C GLU A 36 -5.33 18.39 -2.64
N LYS A 37 -4.82 17.68 -3.65
CA LYS A 37 -5.56 17.43 -4.90
C LYS A 37 -6.67 16.39 -4.73
N LEU A 38 -6.51 15.48 -3.77
CA LEU A 38 -7.46 14.42 -3.46
C LEU A 38 -7.92 14.55 -2.00
N PRO A 39 -8.91 15.42 -1.71
CA PRO A 39 -9.33 15.72 -0.34
C PRO A 39 -9.85 14.50 0.45
N VAL A 40 -10.24 13.44 -0.26
CA VAL A 40 -10.52 12.12 0.31
C VAL A 40 -9.34 11.57 1.12
N LEU A 41 -8.09 11.84 0.71
CA LEU A 41 -6.87 11.41 1.38
C LEU A 41 -6.66 12.07 2.75
N MET A 42 -7.09 13.33 2.92
CA MET A 42 -6.99 14.02 4.22
C MET A 42 -8.12 13.67 5.18
N GLY A 43 -9.36 13.59 4.68
CA GLY A 43 -10.54 13.46 5.54
C GLY A 43 -10.81 12.06 6.11
N ARG A 44 -10.27 11.00 5.48
CA ARG A 44 -10.54 9.60 5.85
C ARG A 44 -9.29 8.71 5.80
N LYS A 45 -8.17 9.18 6.36
CA LYS A 45 -6.84 8.54 6.35
C LYS A 45 -6.91 7.03 6.68
N PHE A 46 -7.57 6.65 7.77
CA PHE A 46 -7.74 5.23 8.19
C PHE A 46 -8.60 4.41 7.23
N LEU A 47 -9.60 5.03 6.63
CA LEU A 47 -10.54 4.37 5.74
C LEU A 47 -9.83 4.00 4.42
N ILE A 48 -8.94 4.86 3.95
CA ILE A 48 -8.09 4.56 2.78
C ILE A 48 -7.10 3.44 3.07
N GLN A 49 -6.52 3.41 4.28
CA GLN A 49 -5.56 2.37 4.65
C GLN A 49 -6.21 0.98 4.76
N ILE A 50 -7.51 0.89 5.07
CA ILE A 50 -8.21 -0.41 5.18
C ILE A 50 -8.94 -0.76 3.89
N ILE A 51 -9.72 0.18 3.34
CA ILE A 51 -10.58 -0.09 2.18
C ILE A 51 -9.76 -0.20 0.90
N THR A 52 -8.72 0.60 0.72
CA THR A 52 -7.95 0.59 -0.54
C THR A 52 -7.18 -0.72 -0.71
N PRO A 53 -6.44 -1.24 0.30
CA PRO A 53 -5.85 -2.57 0.21
C PRO A 53 -6.88 -3.67 -0.03
N LEU A 54 -8.01 -3.63 0.68
CA LEU A 54 -9.05 -4.65 0.53
C LEU A 54 -9.61 -4.67 -0.89
N LEU A 55 -9.95 -3.50 -1.43
CA LEU A 55 -10.49 -3.35 -2.77
C LEU A 55 -9.46 -3.76 -3.84
N PHE A 56 -8.20 -3.40 -3.65
CA PHE A 56 -7.10 -3.86 -4.51
C PHE A 56 -6.97 -5.39 -4.50
N ILE A 57 -6.94 -6.02 -3.33
CA ILE A 57 -6.82 -7.48 -3.19
C ILE A 57 -7.99 -8.19 -3.88
N VAL A 58 -9.22 -7.69 -3.73
CA VAL A 58 -10.41 -8.29 -4.33
C VAL A 58 -10.39 -8.16 -5.86
N VAL A 59 -10.17 -6.95 -6.38
CA VAL A 59 -10.15 -6.70 -7.83
C VAL A 59 -8.99 -7.43 -8.49
N PHE A 60 -7.78 -7.30 -7.94
CA PHE A 60 -6.60 -7.97 -8.47
C PHE A 60 -6.67 -9.49 -8.29
N GLY A 61 -7.31 -9.97 -7.21
CA GLY A 61 -7.59 -11.38 -6.99
C GLY A 61 -8.52 -11.94 -8.07
N LEU A 62 -9.59 -11.23 -8.42
CA LEU A 62 -10.47 -11.61 -9.51
C LEU A 62 -9.72 -11.71 -10.84
N ILE A 63 -8.92 -10.69 -11.18
CA ILE A 63 -8.08 -10.68 -12.39
C ILE A 63 -7.09 -11.85 -12.37
N SER A 64 -6.47 -12.12 -11.22
CA SER A 64 -5.50 -13.20 -11.06
C SER A 64 -6.11 -14.57 -11.29
N VAL A 65 -7.35 -14.77 -10.82
CA VAL A 65 -8.12 -16.00 -11.07
C VAL A 65 -8.44 -16.13 -12.56
N LEU A 66 -8.96 -15.07 -13.19
CA LEU A 66 -9.33 -15.08 -14.61
C LEU A 66 -8.13 -15.36 -15.52
N LEU A 67 -6.99 -14.74 -15.22
CA LEU A 67 -5.76 -14.86 -16.01
C LEU A 67 -4.85 -16.01 -15.56
N HIS A 68 -5.28 -16.81 -14.58
CA HIS A 68 -4.51 -17.94 -14.05
C HIS A 68 -3.11 -17.53 -13.57
N ILE A 69 -3.01 -16.34 -12.97
CA ILE A 69 -1.75 -15.79 -12.45
C ILE A 69 -1.27 -16.68 -11.29
N PRO A 70 0.02 -17.05 -11.25
CA PRO A 70 0.56 -17.84 -10.16
C PRO A 70 0.33 -17.16 -8.81
N ILE A 71 -0.12 -17.93 -7.82
CA ILE A 71 -0.48 -17.40 -6.50
C ILE A 71 0.70 -16.68 -5.81
N ALA A 72 1.94 -17.09 -6.08
CA ALA A 72 3.13 -16.41 -5.58
C ALA A 72 3.29 -14.99 -6.14
N VAL A 73 2.99 -14.79 -7.43
CA VAL A 73 3.00 -13.47 -8.09
C VAL A 73 1.90 -12.59 -7.50
N PHE A 74 0.71 -13.16 -7.30
CA PHE A 74 -0.39 -12.46 -6.64
C PHE A 74 0.01 -11.92 -5.26
N TYR A 75 0.65 -12.76 -4.43
CA TYR A 75 1.09 -12.35 -3.09
C TYR A 75 2.16 -11.27 -3.12
N VAL A 76 3.14 -11.36 -4.01
CA VAL A 76 4.18 -10.34 -4.16
C VAL A 76 3.57 -9.01 -4.56
N VAL A 77 2.72 -8.98 -5.60
CA VAL A 77 2.09 -7.75 -6.07
C VAL A 77 1.21 -7.13 -4.98
N CYS A 78 0.44 -7.95 -4.25
CA CYS A 78 -0.33 -7.48 -3.10
C CYS A 78 0.59 -6.88 -2.02
N GLY A 79 1.68 -7.56 -1.66
CA GLY A 79 2.66 -7.03 -0.70
C GLY A 79 3.22 -5.68 -1.13
N LEU A 80 3.66 -5.57 -2.39
CA LEU A 80 4.20 -4.32 -2.95
C LEU A 80 3.18 -3.18 -2.90
N ALA A 81 1.96 -3.41 -3.40
CA ALA A 81 0.90 -2.40 -3.44
C ALA A 81 0.50 -1.92 -2.04
N ILE A 82 0.34 -2.85 -1.10
CA ILE A 82 0.03 -2.54 0.29
C ILE A 82 1.17 -1.76 0.95
N GLY A 83 2.43 -2.09 0.63
CA GLY A 83 3.60 -1.36 1.11
C GLY A 83 3.59 0.12 0.71
N ILE A 84 3.20 0.43 -0.54
CA ILE A 84 3.03 1.81 -1.02
C ILE A 84 1.87 2.50 -0.28
N ILE A 85 0.71 1.85 -0.18
CA ILE A 85 -0.49 2.41 0.48
C ILE A 85 -0.20 2.71 1.95
N ASN A 86 0.48 1.79 2.64
CA ASN A 86 0.89 1.98 4.02
C ASN A 86 1.94 3.09 4.15
N GLY A 87 2.92 3.16 3.24
CA GLY A 87 3.88 4.26 3.19
C GLY A 87 3.19 5.63 3.09
N MET A 88 2.28 5.78 2.13
CA MET A 88 1.46 6.99 1.95
C MET A 88 0.64 7.33 3.20
N ALA A 89 -0.09 6.36 3.75
CA ALA A 89 -0.94 6.56 4.92
C ALA A 89 -0.12 7.02 6.13
N VAL A 90 1.01 6.36 6.40
CA VAL A 90 1.92 6.72 7.50
C VAL A 90 2.47 8.14 7.29
N THR A 91 2.90 8.48 6.08
CA THR A 91 3.41 9.83 5.78
C THR A 91 2.33 10.91 6.00
N LEU A 92 1.08 10.66 5.60
CA LEU A 92 -0.06 11.55 5.85
C LEU A 92 -0.43 11.67 7.32
N MET A 93 -0.22 10.63 8.13
CA MET A 93 -0.42 10.69 9.58
C MET A 93 0.66 11.55 10.25
N TYR A 94 1.94 11.39 9.88
CA TYR A 94 3.03 12.12 10.52
C TYR A 94 3.16 13.59 10.08
N HIS A 95 2.79 13.90 8.84
CA HIS A 95 2.98 15.25 8.27
C HIS A 95 1.66 15.99 8.01
N GLY A 96 0.52 15.28 7.95
CA GLY A 96 -0.78 15.90 7.66
C GLY A 96 -1.38 16.70 8.82
N ASP A 97 -0.91 16.52 10.06
CA ASP A 97 -1.39 17.25 11.24
C ASP A 97 -0.47 18.43 11.62
N LYS A 98 0.61 18.68 10.85
CA LYS A 98 1.53 19.81 11.07
C LYS A 98 1.12 21.12 10.35
N LYS A 99 -0.12 21.22 9.88
CA LYS A 99 -0.66 22.45 9.26
C LYS A 99 -1.52 23.23 10.22
#